data_AF-A0A938TMY9-F1
#
_entry.id   AF-A0A938TMY9-F1
#
_cell.length_a   1.000
_cell.length_b   1.000
_cell.length_c   1.000
_cell.angle_alpha   90.00
_cell.angle_beta   90.00
_cell.angle_gamma   90.00
#
_symmetry.space_group_name_H-M   'P 1'
#
loop_
_entity.id
_entity.type
_entity.pdbx_description
1 polymer ?
#
loop_
_entity_poly.entity_id
_entity_poly.type
_entity_poly.pdbx_seq_one_letter_code
_entity_poly.pdbx_strand_id
1 'polypeptide(L)'
;MIKENLIKTLAGLAILFLALAVLGYWFEEDMRIATNWVVDRIGFAGLCLILLVTDTLVTPFSPDILLIVVAKSDLADNWFPYVLILSLISVIAGMLGWCIGRWLAHLKFVQKLYGQFNEEQRNFIQKYGFWAIVLGAATPLPYSATCWTAGIMRIKWTTVLAASLFFRIPRVIVYYLIIASTGHFY
;
A
#
# COMPACT_ATOMS: atom_id res chain seq x y z
N MET A 1 11.42 31.61 -20.14
CA MET A 1 10.91 31.40 -18.76
C MET A 1 10.51 29.95 -18.47
N ILE A 2 9.52 29.34 -19.14
CA ILE A 2 9.06 27.96 -18.83
C ILE A 2 10.16 26.90 -19.04
N LYS A 3 10.89 26.93 -20.16
CA LYS A 3 11.96 25.97 -20.45
C LYS A 3 13.12 26.01 -19.45
N GLU A 4 13.46 27.19 -18.95
CA GLU A 4 14.58 27.38 -18.02
C GLU A 4 14.24 26.88 -16.62
N ASN A 5 12.99 27.11 -16.17
CA ASN A 5 12.49 26.56 -14.91
C ASN A 5 12.35 25.03 -14.99
N LEU A 6 11.89 24.49 -16.13
CA LEU A 6 11.78 23.04 -16.34
C LEU A 6 13.15 22.35 -16.21
N ILE A 7 14.21 22.93 -16.79
CA ILE A 7 15.57 22.40 -16.70
C ILE A 7 16.08 22.44 -15.25
N LYS A 8 15.83 23.52 -14.50
CA LYS A 8 16.20 23.61 -13.08
C LYS A 8 15.45 22.58 -12.22
N THR A 9 14.17 22.35 -12.48
CA THR A 9 13.39 21.31 -11.79
C THR A 9 13.88 19.90 -12.12
N LEU A 10 14.17 19.60 -13.39
CA LEU A 10 14.73 18.31 -13.80
C LEU A 10 16.12 18.07 -13.21
N ALA A 11 16.99 19.09 -13.21
CA ALA A 11 18.31 19.01 -12.59
C ALA A 11 18.20 18.81 -11.07
N GLY A 12 17.27 19.51 -10.39
CA GLY A 12 17.01 19.32 -8.97
C GLY A 12 16.51 17.90 -8.65
N LEU A 13 15.60 17.36 -9.45
CA LEU A 13 15.15 15.96 -9.32
C LEU A 13 16.32 14.98 -9.54
N ALA A 14 17.14 15.20 -10.57
CA ALA A 14 18.30 14.35 -10.83
C ALA A 14 19.31 14.37 -9.67
N ILE A 15 19.61 15.55 -9.11
CA ILE A 15 20.48 15.70 -7.93
C ILE A 15 19.86 15.00 -6.72
N LEU A 16 18.55 15.12 -6.50
CA LEU A 16 17.86 14.42 -5.42
C LEU A 16 17.98 12.90 -5.56
N PHE A 17 17.72 12.36 -6.75
CA PHE A 17 17.89 10.92 -7.01
C PHE A 17 19.34 10.47 -6.81
N LEU A 18 20.32 11.27 -7.24
CA LEU A 18 21.75 11.00 -7.01
C LEU A 18 22.11 11.00 -5.52
N ALA A 19 21.64 12.00 -4.77
CA ALA A 19 21.89 12.08 -3.33
C ALA A 19 21.26 10.91 -2.57
N LEU A 20 20.03 10.52 -2.95
CA LEU A 20 19.37 9.34 -2.39
C LEU A 20 20.13 8.04 -2.72
N ALA A 21 20.69 7.92 -3.92
CA ALA A 21 21.50 6.77 -4.30
C ALA A 21 22.80 6.70 -3.51
N VAL A 22 23.51 7.83 -3.34
CA VAL A 22 24.75 7.89 -2.56
C VAL A 22 24.49 7.55 -1.09
N LEU A 23 23.41 8.09 -0.51
CA LEU A 23 22.99 7.73 0.86
C LEU A 23 22.62 6.26 0.97
N GLY A 24 21.88 5.72 -0.01
CA GLY A 24 21.53 4.30 -0.05
C GLY A 24 22.77 3.40 -0.04
N TYR A 25 23.80 3.76 -0.81
CA TYR A 25 25.08 3.04 -0.84
C TYR A 25 25.83 3.11 0.49
N TRP A 26 25.90 4.30 1.10
CA TRP A 26 26.65 4.49 2.35
C TRP A 26 26.04 3.76 3.54
N PHE A 27 24.71 3.58 3.55
CA PHE A 27 23.97 2.97 4.65
C PHE A 27 23.46 1.56 4.33
N GLU A 28 23.90 0.95 3.23
CA GLU A 28 23.38 -0.37 2.80
C GLU A 28 23.66 -1.47 3.84
N GLU A 29 24.88 -1.51 4.37
CA GLU A 29 25.26 -2.51 5.36
C GLU A 29 24.51 -2.31 6.68
N ASP A 30 24.41 -1.05 7.14
CA ASP A 30 23.65 -0.69 8.34
C ASP A 30 22.17 -1.06 8.20
N MET A 31 21.59 -0.84 7.01
CA MET A 31 20.21 -1.21 6.71
C MET A 31 20.02 -2.72 6.73
N ARG A 32 20.93 -3.51 6.15
CA ARG A 32 20.87 -4.97 6.16
C ARG A 32 20.98 -5.54 7.57
N ILE A 33 21.87 -5.00 8.40
CA ILE A 33 22.00 -5.39 9.80
C ILE A 33 20.71 -5.05 10.57
N ALA A 34 20.14 -3.86 10.35
CA ALA A 34 18.91 -3.44 10.98
C ALA A 34 17.70 -4.31 10.57
N THR A 35 17.55 -4.61 9.28
CA THR A 35 16.44 -5.43 8.76
C THR A 35 16.58 -6.89 9.19
N ASN A 36 17.79 -7.47 9.18
CA ASN A 36 18.02 -8.81 9.71
C ASN A 36 17.75 -8.88 11.22
N TRP A 37 18.16 -7.88 12.00
CA TRP A 37 17.80 -7.80 13.43
C TRP A 37 16.28 -7.77 13.65
N VAL A 38 15.54 -7.04 12.81
CA VAL A 38 14.07 -7.02 12.84
C VAL A 38 13.49 -8.38 12.50
N VAL A 39 13.98 -9.04 11.44
CA VAL A 39 13.50 -10.36 11.03
C VAL A 39 13.80 -11.41 12.10
N ASP A 40 14.99 -11.40 12.70
CA ASP A 40 15.38 -12.34 13.75
C ASP A 40 14.57 -12.15 15.04
N ARG A 41 14.20 -10.90 15.37
CA ARG A 41 13.48 -10.59 16.61
C ARG A 41 11.97 -10.83 16.50
N ILE A 42 11.36 -10.41 15.40
CA ILE A 42 9.91 -10.42 15.23
C ILE A 42 9.44 -11.61 14.38
N GLY A 43 10.32 -12.15 13.54
CA GLY A 43 10.01 -13.22 12.60
C GLY A 43 9.11 -12.76 11.44
N PHE A 44 9.05 -13.57 10.39
CA PHE A 44 8.16 -13.30 9.26
C PHE A 44 6.68 -13.25 9.67
N ALA A 45 6.27 -14.10 10.61
CA ALA A 45 4.91 -14.08 11.18
C ALA A 45 4.60 -12.76 11.92
N GLY A 46 5.60 -12.16 12.57
CA GLY A 46 5.47 -10.85 13.19
C GLY A 46 5.31 -9.73 12.18
N LEU A 47 6.10 -9.76 11.10
CA LEU A 47 5.95 -8.81 9.97
C LEU A 47 4.54 -8.88 9.38
N CYS A 48 4.02 -10.10 9.22
CA CYS A 48 2.66 -10.37 8.77
C CYS A 48 1.60 -9.76 9.71
N LEU A 49 1.76 -9.90 11.03
CA LEU A 49 0.85 -9.32 12.01
C LEU A 49 0.89 -7.78 11.98
N ILE A 50 2.09 -7.20 11.90
CA ILE A 50 2.27 -5.74 11.80
C ILE A 50 1.58 -5.23 10.54
N LEU A 51 1.79 -5.89 9.40
CA LEU A 51 1.12 -5.56 8.15
C LEU A 51 -0.40 -5.63 8.31
N LEU A 52 -0.93 -6.70 8.90
CA LEU A 52 -2.36 -6.89 9.10
C LEU A 52 -2.96 -5.72 9.90
N VAL A 53 -2.32 -5.31 11.00
CA VAL A 53 -2.82 -4.21 11.85
C VAL A 53 -2.70 -2.87 11.13
N THR A 54 -1.54 -2.59 10.53
CA THR A 54 -1.26 -1.30 9.89
C THR A 54 -2.09 -1.06 8.63
N ASP A 55 -2.35 -2.12 7.85
CA ASP A 55 -3.11 -2.05 6.60
C ASP A 55 -4.62 -2.27 6.82
N THR A 56 -5.03 -2.67 8.02
CA THR A 56 -6.45 -2.62 8.45
C THR A 56 -6.83 -1.22 8.92
N LEU A 57 -5.91 -0.54 9.62
CA LEU A 57 -6.11 0.81 10.12
C LEU A 57 -5.76 1.86 9.06
N VAL A 58 -6.40 3.03 9.14
CA VAL A 58 -6.02 4.17 8.29
C VAL A 58 -4.75 4.79 8.85
N THR A 59 -3.60 4.26 8.43
CA THR A 59 -2.28 4.73 8.85
C THR A 59 -1.69 5.68 7.79
N PRO A 60 -0.97 6.74 8.21
CA PRO A 60 -0.32 7.67 7.28
C PRO A 60 0.93 7.08 6.64
N PHE A 61 1.49 6.02 7.23
CA PHE A 61 2.65 5.32 6.72
C PHE A 61 2.20 4.16 5.82
N SER A 62 2.72 4.11 4.60
CA SER A 62 2.41 2.98 3.73
C SER A 62 3.03 1.69 4.30
N PRO A 63 2.28 0.58 4.40
CA PRO A 63 2.81 -0.70 4.83
C PRO A 63 3.92 -1.26 3.90
N ASP A 64 4.12 -0.61 2.75
CA ASP A 64 5.19 -0.88 1.79
C ASP A 64 6.60 -0.81 2.42
N ILE A 65 6.79 -0.15 3.57
CA ILE A 65 8.06 -0.17 4.33
C ILE A 65 8.46 -1.60 4.69
N LEU A 66 7.50 -2.49 4.94
CA LEU A 66 7.79 -3.89 5.24
C LEU A 66 8.37 -4.65 4.04
N LEU A 67 8.13 -4.18 2.81
CA LEU A 67 8.76 -4.74 1.61
C LEU A 67 10.26 -4.44 1.56
N ILE A 68 10.69 -3.30 2.13
CA ILE A 68 12.12 -2.97 2.27
C ILE A 68 12.79 -3.97 3.20
N VAL A 69 12.11 -4.34 4.31
CA VAL A 69 12.62 -5.36 5.24
C VAL A 69 12.81 -6.69 4.53
N VAL A 70 11.87 -7.12 3.67
CA VAL A 70 12.01 -8.36 2.90
C VAL A 70 13.08 -8.23 1.81
N ALA A 71 13.23 -7.07 1.17
CA ALA A 71 14.18 -6.85 0.09
C ALA A 71 15.64 -6.72 0.56
N LYS A 72 15.85 -6.28 1.80
CA LYS A 72 17.17 -6.05 2.39
C LYS A 72 17.50 -7.02 3.53
N SER A 73 16.79 -8.14 3.64
CA SER A 73 17.12 -9.21 4.59
C SER A 73 17.42 -10.50 3.84
N ASP A 74 17.82 -11.53 4.58
CA ASP A 74 18.09 -12.88 4.04
C ASP A 74 16.85 -13.51 3.37
N LEU A 75 15.65 -12.95 3.59
CA LEU A 75 14.41 -13.32 2.91
C LEU A 75 14.42 -12.97 1.40
N ALA A 76 15.34 -12.10 0.96
CA ALA A 76 15.44 -11.67 -0.43
C ALA A 76 15.77 -12.84 -1.39
N ASP A 77 16.55 -13.83 -0.95
CA ASP A 77 16.94 -14.98 -1.77
C ASP A 77 15.74 -15.82 -2.24
N ASN A 78 14.67 -15.86 -1.43
CA ASN A 78 13.42 -16.54 -1.75
C ASN A 78 12.22 -15.60 -1.57
N TRP A 79 12.32 -14.40 -2.14
CA TRP A 79 11.38 -13.32 -1.90
C TRP A 79 9.92 -13.61 -2.33
N PHE A 80 9.74 -14.35 -3.42
CA PHE A 80 8.43 -14.53 -4.07
C PHE A 80 7.33 -15.04 -3.11
N PRO A 81 7.51 -16.14 -2.36
CA PRO A 81 6.51 -16.60 -1.39
C PRO A 81 6.23 -15.58 -0.28
N TYR A 82 7.25 -14.89 0.22
CA TYR A 82 7.08 -13.89 1.29
C TYR A 82 6.27 -12.69 0.82
N VAL A 83 6.60 -12.14 -0.34
CA VAL A 83 5.87 -11.01 -0.95
C VAL A 83 4.44 -11.42 -1.30
N LEU A 84 4.23 -12.63 -1.80
CA LEU A 84 2.89 -13.14 -2.08
C LEU A 84 2.06 -13.28 -0.81
N ILE A 85 2.61 -13.86 0.27
CA ILE A 85 1.92 -13.99 1.56
C ILE A 85 1.59 -12.59 2.13
N LEU A 86 2.54 -11.66 2.12
CA LEU A 86 2.29 -10.28 2.56
C LEU A 86 1.19 -9.62 1.73
N SER A 87 1.17 -9.83 0.41
CA SER A 87 0.12 -9.29 -0.46
C SER A 87 -1.26 -9.88 -0.13
N LEU A 88 -1.35 -11.18 0.18
CA LEU A 88 -2.60 -11.82 0.60
C LEU A 88 -3.07 -11.30 1.96
N ILE A 89 -2.14 -11.12 2.91
CA ILE A 89 -2.44 -10.55 4.22
C ILE A 89 -2.92 -9.10 4.09
N SER A 90 -2.32 -8.32 3.21
CA SER A 90 -2.79 -6.97 2.86
C SER A 90 -4.22 -7.01 2.31
N VAL A 91 -4.55 -7.95 1.43
CA VAL A 91 -5.94 -8.12 0.94
C VAL A 91 -6.89 -8.45 2.10
N ILE A 92 -6.52 -9.37 3.00
CA ILE A 92 -7.31 -9.72 4.19
C ILE A 92 -7.51 -8.49 5.09
N ALA A 93 -6.46 -7.72 5.34
CA ALA A 93 -6.50 -6.48 6.11
C ALA A 93 -7.47 -5.47 5.49
N GLY A 94 -7.43 -5.31 4.16
CA GLY A 94 -8.37 -4.47 3.43
C GLY A 94 -9.82 -4.95 3.55
N MET A 95 -10.07 -6.26 3.55
CA MET A 95 -11.40 -6.81 3.79
C MET A 95 -11.89 -6.57 5.22
N LEU A 96 -11.00 -6.63 6.21
CA LEU A 96 -11.31 -6.22 7.59
C LEU A 96 -11.63 -4.73 7.64
N GLY A 97 -10.86 -3.88 6.97
CA GLY A 97 -11.12 -2.45 6.82
C GLY A 97 -12.48 -2.15 6.17
N TRP A 98 -12.85 -2.92 5.14
CA TRP A 98 -14.18 -2.84 4.54
C TRP A 98 -15.29 -3.20 5.53
N CYS A 99 -15.09 -4.24 6.35
CA CYS A 99 -16.05 -4.62 7.38
C CYS A 99 -16.21 -3.52 8.45
N ILE A 100 -15.09 -2.93 8.90
CA ILE A 100 -15.08 -1.79 9.81
C ILE A 100 -15.83 -0.60 9.19
N GLY A 101 -15.51 -0.24 7.94
CA GLY A 101 -16.21 0.83 7.22
C GLY A 101 -17.71 0.57 7.08
N ARG A 102 -18.10 -0.69 6.82
CA ARG A 102 -19.50 -1.11 6.74
C ARG A 102 -20.22 -0.95 8.08
N TRP A 103 -19.57 -1.32 9.16
CA TRP A 103 -20.09 -1.15 10.52
C TRP A 103 -20.22 0.34 10.89
N LEU A 104 -19.19 1.14 10.59
CA LEU A 104 -19.19 2.60 10.81
C LEU A 104 -20.28 3.32 10.03
N ALA A 105 -20.71 2.80 8.88
CA ALA A 105 -21.82 3.35 8.09
C ALA A 105 -23.16 3.45 8.86
N HIS A 106 -23.31 2.70 9.96
CA HIS A 106 -24.49 2.74 10.82
C HIS A 106 -24.45 3.87 11.85
N LEU A 107 -23.28 4.48 12.09
CA LEU A 107 -23.14 5.57 13.05
C LEU A 107 -23.72 6.87 12.49
N LYS A 108 -24.52 7.57 13.30
CA LYS A 108 -25.16 8.84 12.93
C LYS A 108 -24.16 9.92 12.50
N PHE A 109 -22.97 9.94 13.11
CA PHE A 109 -21.90 10.88 12.74
C PHE A 109 -21.40 10.65 11.31
N VAL A 110 -21.13 9.39 10.95
CA VAL A 110 -20.67 9.04 9.60
C VAL A 110 -21.75 9.32 8.56
N GLN A 111 -23.02 9.05 8.89
CA GLN A 111 -24.16 9.41 8.03
C GLN A 111 -24.31 10.92 7.84
N LYS A 112 -23.96 11.74 8.84
CA LYS A 112 -23.96 13.20 8.71
C LYS A 112 -22.82 13.70 7.81
N LEU A 113 -21.66 13.04 7.83
CA LEU A 113 -20.51 13.38 6.98
C LEU A 113 -20.71 12.96 5.52
N TYR A 114 -21.18 11.73 5.28
CA TYR A 114 -21.32 11.16 3.94
C TYR A 114 -22.72 11.39 3.33
N GLY A 115 -23.69 11.83 4.13
CA GLY A 115 -25.08 11.94 3.74
C GLY A 115 -25.77 10.59 3.63
N GLN A 116 -27.07 10.61 3.30
CA GLN A 116 -27.79 9.42 2.88
C GLN A 116 -27.66 9.28 1.36
N PHE A 117 -27.29 8.08 0.90
CA PHE A 117 -27.24 7.77 -0.53
C PHE A 117 -28.64 7.48 -1.07
N ASN A 118 -29.15 8.37 -1.91
CA ASN A 118 -30.34 8.22 -2.76
C ASN A 118 -30.11 7.13 -3.82
N GLU A 119 -31.17 6.71 -4.50
CA GLU A 119 -31.09 5.63 -5.49
C GLU A 119 -30.13 5.92 -6.65
N GLU A 120 -30.12 7.15 -7.16
CA GLU A 120 -29.22 7.55 -8.24
C GLU A 120 -27.74 7.42 -7.83
N GLN A 121 -27.40 7.85 -6.61
CA GLN A 121 -26.05 7.72 -6.07
C GLN A 121 -25.68 6.26 -5.84
N ARG A 122 -26.62 5.42 -5.39
CA ARG A 122 -26.39 3.97 -5.26
C ARG A 122 -26.13 3.31 -6.61
N ASN A 123 -26.88 3.68 -7.65
CA ASN A 123 -26.66 3.18 -8.99
C ASN A 123 -25.29 3.62 -9.53
N PHE A 124 -24.89 4.87 -9.27
CA PHE A 124 -23.56 5.36 -9.61
C PHE A 124 -22.46 4.57 -8.89
N ILE A 125 -22.60 4.36 -7.59
CA ILE A 125 -21.65 3.57 -6.77
C ILE A 125 -21.59 2.11 -7.25
N GLN A 126 -22.71 1.51 -7.63
CA GLN A 126 -22.70 0.15 -8.16
C GLN A 126 -21.98 0.06 -9.51
N LYS A 127 -22.13 1.09 -10.36
CA LYS A 127 -21.53 1.12 -11.70
C LYS A 127 -20.03 1.48 -11.67
N TYR A 128 -19.63 2.43 -10.83
CA TYR A 128 -18.25 2.97 -10.80
C TYR A 128 -17.45 2.58 -9.55
N GLY A 129 -18.08 1.97 -8.54
CA GLY A 129 -17.43 1.60 -7.29
C GLY A 129 -16.24 0.65 -7.48
N PHE A 130 -16.32 -0.26 -8.46
CA PHE A 130 -15.17 -1.08 -8.84
C PHE A 130 -13.97 -0.22 -9.26
N TRP A 131 -14.18 0.70 -10.19
CA TRP A 131 -13.13 1.59 -10.69
C TRP A 131 -12.57 2.51 -9.61
N ALA A 132 -13.41 2.98 -8.68
CA ALA A 132 -12.94 3.75 -7.54
C ALA A 132 -11.95 2.96 -6.66
N ILE A 133 -12.24 1.67 -6.42
CA ILE A 133 -11.35 0.79 -5.65
C ILE A 133 -10.08 0.47 -6.44
N VAL A 134 -10.20 0.21 -7.75
CA VAL A 134 -9.05 -0.03 -8.62
C VAL A 134 -8.09 1.15 -8.58
N LEU A 135 -8.60 2.38 -8.71
CA LEU A 135 -7.80 3.59 -8.62
C LEU A 135 -7.13 3.70 -7.24
N GLY A 136 -7.85 3.48 -6.15
CA GLY A 136 -7.26 3.50 -4.80
C GLY A 136 -6.22 2.39 -4.55
N ALA A 137 -6.41 1.21 -5.11
CA ALA A 137 -5.49 0.08 -4.98
C ALA A 137 -4.23 0.25 -5.83
N ALA A 138 -4.36 0.81 -7.05
CA ALA A 138 -3.26 1.00 -7.99
C ALA A 138 -2.42 2.26 -7.71
N THR A 139 -3.03 3.32 -7.17
CA THR A 139 -2.33 4.57 -6.83
C THR A 139 -1.55 4.46 -5.52
N PRO A 140 -0.55 5.31 -5.24
CA PRO A 140 0.17 5.34 -3.96
C PRO A 140 -0.69 5.79 -2.76
N LEU A 141 -2.02 5.83 -2.91
CA LEU A 141 -2.94 6.15 -1.83
C LEU A 141 -2.98 5.03 -0.77
N PRO A 142 -3.32 5.36 0.49
CA PRO A 142 -3.53 4.37 1.53
C PRO A 142 -4.65 3.40 1.15
N TYR A 143 -4.29 2.14 0.97
CA TYR A 143 -5.22 1.10 0.56
C TYR A 143 -6.33 0.89 1.61
N SER A 144 -5.97 0.94 2.90
CA SER A 144 -6.90 0.86 4.02
C SER A 144 -8.00 1.94 3.97
N ALA A 145 -7.65 3.17 3.64
CA ALA A 145 -8.62 4.27 3.48
C ALA A 145 -9.63 3.96 2.37
N THR A 146 -9.16 3.46 1.23
CA THR A 146 -10.02 3.05 0.11
C THR A 146 -11.01 1.96 0.53
N CYS A 147 -10.53 0.95 1.26
CA CYS A 147 -11.38 -0.14 1.76
C CYS A 147 -12.42 0.33 2.78
N TRP A 148 -12.05 1.21 3.71
CA TRP A 148 -12.98 1.80 4.67
C TRP A 148 -14.07 2.59 3.97
N THR A 149 -13.69 3.48 3.04
CA THR A 149 -14.64 4.25 2.24
C THR A 149 -15.55 3.34 1.43
N ALA A 150 -15.03 2.26 0.82
CA ALA A 150 -15.85 1.28 0.11
C ALA A 150 -16.87 0.58 1.03
N GLY A 151 -16.49 0.31 2.28
CA GLY A 151 -17.39 -0.22 3.31
C GLY A 151 -18.50 0.77 3.68
N ILE A 152 -18.14 2.03 3.92
CA ILE A 152 -19.07 3.12 4.24
C ILE A 152 -20.08 3.32 3.11
N MET A 153 -19.60 3.33 1.86
CA MET A 153 -20.40 3.46 0.64
C MET A 153 -21.17 2.19 0.28
N ARG A 154 -21.08 1.16 1.12
CA ARG A 154 -21.82 -0.10 0.98
C ARG A 154 -21.57 -0.87 -0.32
N ILE A 155 -20.38 -0.71 -0.91
CA ILE A 155 -19.95 -1.47 -2.08
C ILE A 155 -19.92 -2.97 -1.73
N LYS A 156 -20.26 -3.84 -2.68
CA LYS A 156 -20.27 -5.30 -2.50
C LYS A 156 -18.85 -5.77 -2.15
N TRP A 157 -18.74 -6.64 -1.14
CA TRP A 157 -17.46 -7.20 -0.70
C TRP A 157 -16.73 -7.95 -1.82
N THR A 158 -17.48 -8.60 -2.73
CA THR A 158 -16.92 -9.30 -3.90
C THR A 158 -16.23 -8.35 -4.86
N THR A 159 -16.77 -7.15 -5.05
CA THR A 159 -16.17 -6.10 -5.89
C THR A 159 -14.86 -5.60 -5.29
N VAL A 160 -14.83 -5.39 -3.97
CA VAL A 160 -13.62 -5.00 -3.25
C VAL A 160 -12.58 -6.09 -3.34
N LEU A 161 -12.94 -7.32 -2.99
CA LEU A 161 -12.03 -8.47 -3.04
C LEU A 161 -11.45 -8.68 -4.43
N ALA A 162 -12.27 -8.64 -5.48
CA ALA A 162 -11.80 -8.77 -6.86
C ALA A 162 -10.81 -7.65 -7.23
N ALA A 163 -11.18 -6.38 -6.99
CA ALA A 163 -10.28 -5.25 -7.27
C ALA A 163 -8.96 -5.38 -6.50
N SER A 164 -9.00 -5.79 -5.23
CA SER A 164 -7.82 -5.99 -4.41
C SER A 164 -6.93 -7.13 -4.92
N LEU A 165 -7.50 -8.30 -5.25
CA LEU A 165 -6.72 -9.41 -5.80
C LEU A 165 -6.03 -9.04 -7.13
N PHE A 166 -6.73 -8.33 -8.02
CA PHE A 166 -6.20 -7.99 -9.34
C PHE A 166 -5.29 -6.76 -9.38
N PHE A 167 -5.38 -5.83 -8.42
CA PHE A 167 -4.60 -4.58 -8.47
C PHE A 167 -3.67 -4.38 -7.26
N ARG A 168 -4.03 -4.86 -6.07
CA ARG A 168 -3.15 -4.76 -4.88
C ARG A 168 -1.98 -5.73 -4.99
N ILE A 169 -2.23 -6.99 -5.34
CA ILE A 169 -1.16 -8.01 -5.44
C ILE A 169 -0.11 -7.59 -6.49
N PRO A 170 -0.47 -7.24 -7.74
CA PRO A 170 0.53 -6.82 -8.72
C PRO A 170 1.26 -5.56 -8.30
N ARG A 171 0.58 -4.58 -7.68
CA ARG A 171 1.25 -3.38 -7.17
C ARG A 171 2.32 -3.73 -6.14
N VAL A 172 2.00 -4.57 -5.15
CA VAL A 172 2.96 -4.99 -4.10
C VAL A 172 4.17 -5.69 -4.72
N ILE A 173 3.94 -6.56 -5.70
CA ILE A 173 5.03 -7.24 -6.42
C ILE A 173 5.87 -6.23 -7.21
N VAL A 174 5.25 -5.33 -7.97
CA VAL A 174 5.97 -4.29 -8.75
C VAL A 174 6.77 -3.39 -7.82
N TYR A 175 6.21 -2.98 -6.69
CA TYR A 175 6.90 -2.15 -5.70
C TYR A 175 8.10 -2.89 -5.11
N TYR A 176 7.92 -4.16 -4.75
CA TYR A 176 9.03 -5.00 -4.31
C TYR A 176 10.12 -5.08 -5.38
N LEU A 177 9.78 -5.33 -6.64
CA LEU A 177 10.75 -5.41 -7.75
C LEU A 177 11.49 -4.08 -7.95
N ILE A 178 10.82 -2.94 -7.80
CA ILE A 178 11.46 -1.62 -7.86
C ILE A 178 12.48 -1.48 -6.72
N ILE A 179 12.10 -1.83 -5.48
CA ILE A 179 12.98 -1.77 -4.31
C ILE A 179 14.17 -2.72 -4.48
N ALA A 180 13.91 -3.97 -4.88
CA ALA A 180 14.92 -4.99 -5.10
C ALA A 180 15.88 -4.61 -6.24
N SER A 181 15.35 -4.09 -7.37
CA SER A 181 16.19 -3.61 -8.48
C SER A 181 17.05 -2.43 -8.08
N THR A 182 16.55 -1.51 -7.25
CA THR A 182 17.34 -0.40 -6.71
C THR A 182 18.50 -0.92 -5.84
N GLY A 183 18.36 -2.10 -5.23
CA GLY A 183 19.45 -2.80 -4.54
C GLY A 183 20.33 -3.69 -5.43
N HIS A 184 19.92 -4.00 -6.66
CA HIS A 184 20.67 -4.84 -7.61
C HIS A 184 21.29 -4.05 -8.78
N PHE A 185 21.06 -2.75 -8.86
CA PHE A 185 21.70 -1.91 -9.86
C PHE A 185 23.21 -1.73 -9.63
N TYR A 186 23.77 -2.22 -8.51
CA TYR A 186 25.21 -2.23 -8.23
C TYR A 186 25.62 -3.44 -7.40
#